data_AF-A0A2E8WRU7-F1
#
_entry.id   AF-A0A2E8WRU7-F1
#
_cell.length_a   1.000
_cell.length_b   1.000
_cell.length_c   1.000
_cell.angle_alpha   90.00
_cell.angle_beta   90.00
_cell.angle_gamma   90.00
#
_symmetry.space_group_name_H-M   'P 1'
#
loop_
_entity.id
_entity.type
_entity.pdbx_description
1 polymer ?
#
loop_
_entity_poly.entity_id
_entity_poly.type
_entity_poly.pdbx_seq_one_letter_code
_entity_poly.pdbx_strand_id
1 'polypeptide(L)'
;MSASELEDSMPFPGGRLQRPAKSRSSAVLQFRQVLSRHLVTMSLVAVVMGLWLARVDDWQGLLSPLIAHPVHYLAMCAAIVAGIAIYQRLRGIPWSATQMGWVGYLFLISVVEEWAFRVFLPLYLMDDLGARISIVTSSVLFGALHYFTLRWRLTACVMTMLGGLGFSRLLDVS
;
A
#
# COMPACT_ATOMS: atom_id res chain seq x y z
N MET A 1 -17.88 9.18 37.29
CA MET A 1 -17.73 8.62 35.93
C MET A 1 -18.82 7.60 35.70
N SER A 2 -19.60 7.75 34.62
CA SER A 2 -20.55 6.74 34.17
C SER A 2 -19.83 5.54 33.55
N ALA A 3 -20.48 4.37 33.46
CA ALA A 3 -19.91 3.18 32.83
C ALA A 3 -19.49 3.43 31.37
N SER A 4 -20.20 4.31 30.65
CA SER A 4 -19.87 4.75 29.30
C SER A 4 -18.57 5.59 29.24
N GLU A 5 -18.30 6.40 30.26
CA GLU A 5 -17.05 7.19 30.34
C GLU A 5 -15.84 6.32 30.70
N LEU A 6 -16.08 5.22 31.42
CA LEU A 6 -15.05 4.24 31.76
C LEU A 6 -14.68 3.38 30.52
N GLU A 7 -15.67 3.02 29.69
CA GLU A 7 -15.46 2.26 28.45
C GLU A 7 -14.70 3.06 27.38
N ASP A 8 -14.96 4.37 27.28
CA ASP A 8 -14.25 5.28 26.34
C ASP A 8 -12.84 5.65 26.85
N SER A 9 -12.53 5.40 28.13
CA SER A 9 -11.20 5.64 28.72
C SER A 9 -10.20 4.49 28.49
N MET A 10 -10.70 3.30 28.13
CA MET A 10 -9.89 2.12 27.85
C MET A 10 -9.45 2.13 26.37
N PRO A 11 -8.15 1.97 26.06
CA PRO A 11 -7.71 1.97 24.66
C PRO A 11 -8.29 0.77 23.90
N PHE A 12 -8.90 1.03 22.75
CA PHE A 12 -9.40 0.01 21.84
C PHE A 12 -8.23 -0.84 21.34
N PRO A 13 -8.22 -2.17 21.57
CA PRO A 13 -7.11 -3.02 21.19
C PRO A 13 -6.93 -3.01 19.66
N GLY A 14 -5.70 -2.72 19.22
CA GLY A 14 -5.35 -2.76 17.80
C GLY A 14 -5.15 -4.19 17.31
N GLY A 15 -5.60 -4.49 16.09
CA GLY A 15 -5.28 -5.76 15.42
C GLY A 15 -3.77 -5.93 15.19
N ARG A 16 -3.36 -7.07 14.62
CA ARG A 16 -1.93 -7.44 14.42
C ARG A 16 -1.08 -6.32 13.82
N LEU A 17 -1.60 -5.61 12.82
CA LEU A 17 -0.91 -4.52 12.15
C LEU A 17 -1.15 -3.15 12.79
N GLN A 18 -2.25 -2.97 13.52
CA GLN A 18 -2.69 -1.67 13.99
C GLN A 18 -2.20 -1.39 15.42
N ARG A 19 -2.02 -0.09 15.72
CA ARG A 19 -1.77 0.38 17.09
C ARG A 19 -3.09 0.58 17.86
N PRO A 20 -3.11 0.42 19.19
CA PRO A 20 -4.30 0.68 20.01
C PRO A 20 -4.87 2.08 19.77
N ALA A 21 -6.20 2.21 19.80
CA ALA A 21 -6.87 3.50 19.62
C ALA A 21 -7.27 4.11 20.96
N LYS A 22 -7.11 5.43 21.10
CA LYS A 22 -7.52 6.15 22.30
C LYS A 22 -9.03 6.42 22.35
N SER A 23 -9.71 6.31 21.21
CA SER A 23 -11.13 6.60 21.06
C SER A 23 -11.73 5.76 19.93
N ARG A 24 -13.06 5.57 19.96
CA ARG A 24 -13.78 4.85 18.92
C ARG A 24 -13.65 5.51 17.54
N SER A 25 -13.67 6.84 17.49
CA SER A 25 -13.54 7.63 16.25
C SER A 25 -12.18 7.46 15.57
N SER A 26 -11.12 7.21 16.34
CA SER A 26 -9.78 6.98 15.81
C SER A 26 -9.50 5.50 15.49
N ALA A 27 -10.31 4.57 16.01
CA ALA A 27 -10.15 3.15 15.79
C ALA A 27 -10.49 2.73 14.34
N VAL A 28 -9.79 1.72 13.83
CA VAL A 28 -10.05 1.10 12.52
C VAL A 28 -10.52 -0.33 12.77
N LEU A 29 -11.82 -0.46 13.05
CA LEU A 29 -12.46 -1.70 13.46
C LEU A 29 -13.09 -2.45 12.29
N GLN A 30 -13.47 -1.74 11.22
CA GLN A 30 -14.22 -2.27 10.11
C GLN A 30 -13.55 -2.02 8.77
N PHE A 31 -13.81 -2.91 7.81
CA PHE A 31 -13.35 -2.79 6.44
C PHE A 31 -13.77 -1.48 5.76
N ARG A 32 -14.99 -1.00 6.03
CA ARG A 32 -15.49 0.27 5.49
C ARG A 32 -14.63 1.47 5.91
N GLN A 33 -14.03 1.43 7.10
CA GLN A 33 -13.12 2.47 7.57
C GLN A 33 -11.74 2.39 6.90
N VAL A 34 -11.29 1.18 6.55
CA VAL A 34 -10.09 0.97 5.73
C VAL A 34 -10.33 1.57 4.34
N LEU A 35 -11.45 1.25 3.70
CA LEU A 35 -11.84 1.85 2.42
C LEU A 35 -11.91 3.38 2.52
N SER A 36 -12.70 3.94 3.46
CA SER A 36 -12.91 5.38 3.51
C SER A 36 -11.63 6.18 3.80
N ARG A 37 -10.69 5.62 4.57
CA ARG A 37 -9.46 6.32 4.93
C ARG A 37 -8.37 6.11 3.90
N HIS A 38 -8.12 4.86 3.53
CA HIS A 38 -6.95 4.52 2.73
C HIS A 38 -7.24 4.52 1.24
N LEU A 39 -8.37 3.94 0.80
CA LEU A 39 -8.74 3.98 -0.61
C LEU A 39 -8.92 5.43 -1.07
N VAL A 40 -9.60 6.28 -0.29
CA VAL A 40 -9.78 7.71 -0.63
C VAL A 40 -8.43 8.42 -0.76
N THR A 41 -7.52 8.24 0.20
CA THR A 41 -6.18 8.83 0.11
C THR A 41 -5.41 8.32 -1.10
N MET A 42 -5.47 7.02 -1.40
CA MET A 42 -4.78 6.44 -2.55
C MET A 42 -5.41 6.85 -3.88
N SER A 43 -6.73 7.01 -3.94
CA SER A 43 -7.41 7.59 -5.11
C SER A 43 -7.01 9.04 -5.34
N LEU A 44 -6.84 9.84 -4.27
CA LEU A 44 -6.34 11.21 -4.40
C LEU A 44 -4.90 11.22 -4.95
N VAL A 45 -4.02 10.36 -4.40
CA VAL A 45 -2.66 10.20 -4.91
C VAL A 45 -2.68 9.78 -6.39
N ALA A 46 -3.52 8.81 -6.76
CA ALA A 46 -3.66 8.35 -8.13
C ALA A 46 -4.16 9.46 -9.08
N VAL A 47 -5.09 10.30 -8.64
CA VAL A 47 -5.56 11.47 -9.42
C VAL A 47 -4.44 12.48 -9.61
N VAL A 48 -3.72 12.85 -8.54
CA VAL A 48 -2.60 13.80 -8.62
C VAL A 48 -1.51 13.28 -9.55
N MET A 49 -1.12 12.01 -9.39
CA MET A 49 -0.14 11.38 -10.28
C MET A 49 -0.66 11.26 -11.71
N GLY A 50 -1.94 10.94 -11.91
CA GLY A 50 -2.56 10.88 -13.24
C GLY A 50 -2.61 12.23 -13.95
N LEU A 51 -2.84 13.33 -13.21
CA LEU A 51 -2.79 14.69 -13.73
C LEU A 51 -1.37 15.11 -14.12
N TRP A 52 -0.36 14.71 -13.34
CA TRP A 52 1.03 14.91 -13.72
C TRP A 52 1.39 14.10 -14.97
N LEU A 53 1.01 12.82 -14.96
CA LEU A 53 1.29 11.87 -16.01
C LEU A 53 0.65 12.28 -17.35
N ALA A 54 -0.52 12.91 -17.33
CA ALA A 54 -1.15 13.50 -18.52
C ALA A 54 -0.33 14.61 -19.21
N ARG A 55 0.73 15.11 -18.57
CA ARG A 55 1.67 16.09 -19.13
C ARG A 55 2.97 15.46 -19.64
N VAL A 56 3.14 14.15 -19.49
CA VAL A 56 4.31 13.43 -19.99
C VAL A 56 4.09 13.15 -21.47
N ASP A 57 5.01 13.61 -22.32
CA ASP A 57 4.92 13.40 -23.77
C ASP A 57 5.46 12.01 -24.17
N ASP A 58 6.53 11.53 -23.54
CA ASP A 58 7.17 10.24 -23.84
C ASP A 58 6.66 9.09 -22.95
N TRP A 59 5.45 8.64 -23.27
CA TRP A 59 4.85 7.46 -22.62
C TRP A 59 5.59 6.16 -22.90
N GLN A 60 6.23 6.06 -24.06
CA GLN A 60 6.91 4.83 -24.47
C GLN A 60 8.20 4.65 -23.68
N GLY A 61 9.01 5.70 -23.54
CA GLY A 61 10.19 5.69 -22.67
C GLY A 61 9.81 5.36 -21.23
N LEU A 62 8.78 6.00 -20.70
CA LEU A 62 8.27 5.76 -19.35
C LEU A 62 7.86 4.30 -19.09
N LEU A 63 7.15 3.69 -20.03
CA LEU A 63 6.63 2.33 -19.89
C LEU A 63 7.60 1.26 -20.42
N SER A 64 8.71 1.67 -21.04
CA SER A 64 9.66 0.75 -21.68
C SER A 64 10.18 -0.35 -20.75
N PRO A 65 10.48 -0.13 -19.45
CA PRO A 65 10.93 -1.21 -18.57
C PRO A 65 9.81 -2.22 -18.29
N LEU A 66 8.56 -1.76 -18.25
CA LEU A 66 7.39 -2.62 -18.04
C LEU A 66 7.11 -3.48 -19.28
N ILE A 67 7.24 -2.88 -20.46
CA ILE A 67 7.03 -3.52 -21.77
C ILE A 67 8.17 -4.48 -22.11
N ALA A 68 9.40 -4.20 -21.66
CA ALA A 68 10.55 -5.06 -21.90
C ALA A 68 10.48 -6.39 -21.11
N HIS A 69 9.85 -6.38 -19.93
CA HIS A 69 9.85 -7.53 -19.03
C HIS A 69 8.46 -7.97 -18.51
N PRO A 70 7.40 -8.04 -19.35
CA PRO A 70 6.03 -8.25 -18.90
C PRO A 70 5.83 -9.58 -18.16
N VAL A 71 6.58 -10.62 -18.56
CA VAL A 71 6.53 -11.94 -17.91
C VAL A 71 7.03 -11.90 -16.47
N HIS A 72 8.06 -11.09 -16.17
CA HIS A 72 8.56 -10.96 -14.80
C HIS A 72 7.52 -10.34 -13.87
N TYR A 73 6.84 -9.27 -14.33
CA TYR A 73 5.75 -8.64 -13.58
C TYR A 73 4.57 -9.58 -13.37
N LEU A 74 4.15 -10.29 -14.42
CA LEU A 74 3.07 -11.29 -14.32
C LEU A 74 3.43 -12.43 -13.36
N ALA A 75 4.68 -12.93 -13.42
CA ALA A 75 5.16 -13.96 -12.51
C ALA A 75 5.14 -13.48 -11.06
N MET A 76 5.49 -12.22 -10.78
CA MET A 76 5.47 -11.68 -9.42
C MET A 76 4.05 -11.48 -8.89
N CYS A 77 3.14 -10.97 -9.72
CA CYS A 77 1.71 -10.92 -9.39
C CYS A 77 1.18 -12.33 -9.08
N ALA A 78 1.50 -13.31 -9.92
CA ALA A 78 1.09 -14.71 -9.70
C ALA A 78 1.68 -15.29 -8.41
N ALA A 79 2.95 -15.00 -8.10
CA ALA A 79 3.60 -15.44 -6.87
C ALA A 79 2.94 -14.85 -5.61
N ILE A 80 2.53 -13.58 -5.65
CA ILE A 80 1.79 -12.95 -4.54
C ILE A 80 0.43 -13.61 -4.35
N VAL A 81 -0.34 -13.80 -5.42
CA VAL A 81 -1.65 -14.46 -5.36
C VAL A 81 -1.53 -15.90 -4.86
N ALA A 82 -0.52 -16.64 -5.35
CA ALA A 82 -0.22 -17.99 -4.89
C ALA A 82 0.17 -18.00 -3.40
N GLY A 83 1.00 -17.06 -2.96
CA GLY A 83 1.38 -16.91 -1.55
C GLY A 83 0.16 -16.66 -0.65
N ILE A 84 -0.78 -15.82 -1.07
CA ILE A 84 -2.05 -15.61 -0.36
C ILE A 84 -2.86 -16.91 -0.31
N ALA A 85 -3.03 -17.61 -1.43
CA ALA A 85 -3.79 -18.86 -1.50
C ALA A 85 -3.18 -19.95 -0.60
N ILE A 86 -1.85 -20.10 -0.62
CA ILE A 86 -1.10 -21.04 0.23
C ILE A 86 -1.29 -20.67 1.70
N TYR A 87 -1.10 -19.39 2.07
CA TYR A 87 -1.27 -18.93 3.45
C TYR A 87 -2.68 -19.22 3.97
N GLN A 88 -3.72 -18.95 3.17
CA GLN A 88 -5.10 -19.23 3.56
C GLN A 88 -5.33 -20.73 3.79
N ARG A 89 -4.82 -21.57 2.89
CA ARG A 89 -4.91 -23.03 3.02
C ARG A 89 -4.21 -23.52 4.28
N LEU A 90 -3.00 -23.03 4.57
CA LEU A 90 -2.23 -23.41 5.77
C LEU A 90 -2.90 -22.96 7.08
N ARG A 91 -3.73 -21.91 7.03
CA ARG A 91 -4.40 -21.34 8.21
C ARG A 91 -5.87 -21.72 8.33
N GLY A 92 -6.38 -22.58 7.43
CA GLY A 92 -7.77 -23.02 7.43
C GLY A 92 -8.77 -21.87 7.22
N ILE A 93 -8.37 -20.79 6.53
CA ILE A 93 -9.23 -19.63 6.29
C ILE A 93 -10.17 -19.95 5.13
N PRO A 94 -11.50 -19.89 5.31
CA PRO A 94 -12.45 -20.24 4.24
C PRO A 94 -12.53 -19.15 3.17
N TRP A 95 -12.74 -19.58 1.92
CA TRP A 95 -13.05 -18.71 0.79
C TRP A 95 -14.51 -18.25 0.85
N SER A 96 -14.77 -17.21 1.66
CA SER A 96 -16.07 -16.53 1.72
C SER A 96 -16.09 -15.31 0.78
N ALA A 97 -17.27 -14.81 0.44
CA ALA A 97 -17.42 -13.57 -0.35
C ALA A 97 -16.67 -12.38 0.29
N THR A 98 -16.72 -12.27 1.62
CA THR A 98 -15.96 -11.26 2.37
C THR A 98 -14.46 -11.42 2.19
N GLN A 99 -13.97 -12.66 2.21
CA GLN A 99 -12.54 -12.95 2.04
C GLN A 99 -12.07 -12.67 0.61
N MET A 100 -12.90 -13.02 -0.39
CA MET A 100 -12.64 -12.64 -1.79
C MET A 100 -12.64 -11.12 -1.96
N GLY A 101 -13.56 -10.40 -1.30
CA GLY A 101 -13.56 -8.94 -1.26
C GLY A 101 -12.26 -8.37 -0.68
N TRP A 102 -11.74 -8.96 0.40
CA TRP A 102 -10.43 -8.60 0.96
C TRP A 102 -9.28 -8.82 -0.02
N VAL A 103 -9.22 -9.99 -0.65
CA VAL A 103 -8.16 -10.30 -1.63
C VAL A 103 -8.23 -9.36 -2.83
N GLY A 104 -9.43 -9.13 -3.38
CA GLY A 104 -9.63 -8.20 -4.49
C GLY A 104 -9.26 -6.77 -4.13
N TYR A 105 -9.63 -6.31 -2.94
CA TYR A 105 -9.23 -5.00 -2.43
C TYR A 105 -7.72 -4.87 -2.27
N LEU A 106 -7.07 -5.84 -1.61
CA LEU A 106 -5.63 -5.86 -1.41
C LEU A 106 -4.87 -5.88 -2.74
N PHE A 107 -5.37 -6.64 -3.72
CA PHE A 107 -4.80 -6.65 -5.06
C PHE A 107 -4.92 -5.28 -5.74
N LEU A 108 -6.13 -4.71 -5.78
CA LEU A 108 -6.38 -3.42 -6.42
C LEU A 108 -5.52 -2.31 -5.80
N ILE A 109 -5.49 -2.22 -4.46
CA ILE A 109 -4.74 -1.18 -3.77
C ILE A 109 -3.23 -1.38 -3.97
N SER A 110 -2.73 -2.63 -3.97
CA SER A 110 -1.31 -2.91 -4.24
C SER A 110 -0.89 -2.44 -5.63
N VAL A 111 -1.74 -2.62 -6.65
CA VAL A 111 -1.46 -2.10 -8.00
C VAL A 111 -1.38 -0.57 -7.99
N VAL A 112 -2.37 0.10 -7.39
CA VAL A 112 -2.37 1.57 -7.29
C VAL A 112 -1.13 2.09 -6.56
N GLU A 113 -0.75 1.44 -5.47
CA GLU A 113 0.40 1.81 -4.66
C GLU A 113 1.72 1.57 -5.39
N GLU A 114 1.84 0.47 -6.12
CA GLU A 114 3.03 0.18 -6.93
C GLU A 114 3.24 1.27 -7.98
N TRP A 115 2.19 1.59 -8.75
CA TRP A 115 2.28 2.66 -9.75
C TRP A 115 2.58 4.02 -9.12
N ALA A 116 1.88 4.38 -8.05
CA ALA A 116 2.06 5.68 -7.40
C ALA A 116 3.45 5.84 -6.78
N PHE A 117 3.91 4.87 -5.99
CA PHE A 117 5.11 5.02 -5.15
C PHE A 117 6.36 4.36 -5.73
N ARG A 118 6.25 3.44 -6.68
CA ARG A 118 7.42 2.82 -7.33
C ARG A 118 7.74 3.38 -8.69
N VAL A 119 6.73 3.89 -9.39
CA VAL A 119 6.90 4.44 -10.73
C VAL A 119 6.78 5.97 -10.69
N PHE A 120 5.58 6.50 -10.48
CA PHE A 120 5.30 7.90 -10.78
C PHE A 120 5.94 8.88 -9.81
N LEU A 121 5.82 8.66 -8.50
CA LEU A 121 6.37 9.60 -7.52
C LEU A 121 7.91 9.65 -7.55
N PRO A 122 8.65 8.53 -7.63
CA PRO A 122 10.10 8.59 -7.82
C PRO A 122 10.52 9.34 -9.08
N LEU A 123 9.84 9.11 -10.21
CA LEU A 123 10.14 9.78 -11.47
C LEU A 123 9.86 11.28 -11.41
N TYR A 124 8.73 11.67 -10.83
CA TYR A 124 8.40 13.07 -10.58
C TYR A 124 9.49 13.80 -9.78
N LEU A 125 10.07 13.13 -8.79
CA LEU A 125 11.10 13.70 -7.91
C LEU A 125 12.52 13.59 -8.49
N MET A 126 12.72 12.80 -9.55
CA MET A 126 14.05 12.40 -10.02
C MET A 126 14.86 13.59 -10.55
N ASP A 127 14.21 14.54 -11.21
CA ASP A 127 14.87 15.72 -11.76
C ASP A 127 15.45 16.64 -10.67
N ASP A 128 14.77 16.74 -9.53
CA ASP A 128 15.18 17.62 -8.43
C ASP A 128 16.12 16.93 -7.41
N LEU A 129 15.91 15.64 -7.13
CA LEU A 129 16.57 14.94 -6.02
C LEU A 129 17.58 13.87 -6.48
N GLY A 130 17.52 13.46 -7.75
CA GLY A 130 18.26 12.32 -8.27
C GLY A 130 17.66 10.97 -7.85
N ALA A 131 17.89 9.94 -8.68
CA ALA A 131 17.19 8.65 -8.62
C ALA A 131 17.15 8.00 -7.22
N ARG A 132 18.31 7.90 -6.53
CA ARG A 132 18.38 7.22 -5.22
C ARG A 132 17.55 7.93 -4.14
N ILE A 133 17.64 9.25 -4.07
CA ILE A 133 16.93 10.04 -3.07
C ILE A 133 15.43 10.03 -3.35
N SER A 134 15.02 10.06 -4.62
CA SER A 134 13.62 9.95 -5.03
C SER A 134 12.99 8.61 -4.62
N ILE A 135 13.68 7.49 -4.84
CA ILE A 135 13.22 6.15 -4.45
C ILE A 135 13.06 6.05 -2.92
N VAL A 136 14.05 6.54 -2.16
CA VAL A 136 14.00 6.51 -0.69
C VAL A 136 12.86 7.40 -0.18
N THR A 137 12.75 8.63 -0.69
CA THR A 137 11.71 9.59 -0.31
C THR A 137 10.32 9.02 -0.57
N SER A 138 10.08 8.47 -1.76
CA SER A 138 8.80 7.83 -2.09
C SER A 138 8.48 6.65 -1.17
N SER A 139 9.49 5.82 -0.84
CA SER A 139 9.33 4.69 0.08
C SER A 139 8.94 5.12 1.49
N VAL A 140 9.54 6.20 1.99
CA VAL A 140 9.22 6.78 3.30
C VAL A 140 7.78 7.31 3.30
N LEU A 141 7.38 8.03 2.25
CA LEU A 141 6.01 8.54 2.10
C LEU A 141 4.98 7.40 2.06
N PHE A 142 5.26 6.33 1.34
CA PHE A 142 4.44 5.13 1.30
C PHE A 142 4.21 4.53 2.70
N GLY A 143 5.29 4.33 3.47
CA GLY A 143 5.20 3.83 4.85
C GLY A 143 4.48 4.79 5.80
N ALA A 144 4.72 6.10 5.64
CA ALA A 144 4.06 7.14 6.43
C ALA A 144 2.55 7.18 6.17
N LEU A 145 2.11 7.04 4.93
CA LEU A 145 0.69 6.98 4.60
C LEU A 145 0.00 5.82 5.32
N HIS A 146 0.59 4.62 5.34
CA HIS A 146 0.07 3.49 6.12
C HIS A 146 0.01 3.79 7.63
N TYR A 147 1.00 4.51 8.15
CA TYR A 147 1.04 4.90 9.55
C TYR A 147 -0.12 5.84 9.93
N PHE A 148 -0.52 6.75 9.03
CA PHE A 148 -1.58 7.72 9.29
C PHE A 148 -2.98 7.24 8.87
N THR A 149 -3.11 6.66 7.67
CA THR A 149 -4.40 6.22 7.12
C THR A 149 -4.89 4.94 7.78
N LEU A 150 -4.02 3.95 7.97
CA LEU A 150 -4.37 2.64 8.53
C LEU A 150 -3.97 2.45 9.99
N ARG A 151 -3.24 3.42 10.57
CA ARG A 151 -2.74 3.37 11.94
C ARG A 151 -1.88 2.13 12.19
N TRP A 152 -1.11 1.74 11.18
CA TRP A 152 -0.18 0.64 11.34
C TRP A 152 0.87 0.94 12.41
N ARG A 153 1.41 -0.12 13.02
CA ARG A 153 2.59 -0.04 13.89
C ARG A 153 3.78 0.37 13.04
N LEU A 154 4.69 1.16 13.61
CA LEU A 154 5.89 1.61 12.91
C LEU A 154 6.69 0.45 12.31
N THR A 155 6.78 -0.67 13.04
CA THR A 155 7.45 -1.89 12.55
C THR A 155 6.82 -2.43 11.27
N ALA A 156 5.49 -2.44 11.16
CA ALA A 156 4.80 -2.86 9.94
C ALA A 156 5.08 -1.90 8.78
N CYS A 157 5.02 -0.58 9.03
CA CYS A 157 5.35 0.43 8.03
C CYS A 157 6.79 0.30 7.52
N VAL A 158 7.76 0.07 8.41
CA VAL A 158 9.17 -0.13 8.04
C VAL A 158 9.34 -1.41 7.22
N MET A 159 8.71 -2.53 7.61
CA MET A 159 8.83 -3.77 6.85
C MET A 159 8.22 -3.65 5.45
N THR A 160 7.08 -2.99 5.31
CA THR A 160 6.44 -2.75 4.01
C THR A 160 7.24 -1.75 3.15
N MET A 161 7.83 -0.72 3.77
CA MET A 161 8.78 0.18 3.11
C MET A 161 10.00 -0.57 2.57
N LEU A 162 10.64 -1.41 3.41
CA LEU A 162 11.81 -2.21 3.03
C LEU A 162 11.47 -3.24 1.96
N GLY A 163 10.32 -3.90 2.07
CA GLY A 163 9.81 -4.81 1.05
C GLY A 163 9.71 -4.11 -0.31
N GLY A 164 9.11 -2.93 -0.35
CA GLY A 164 9.00 -2.20 -1.60
C GLY A 164 10.30 -1.56 -2.10
N LEU A 165 11.28 -1.27 -1.24
CA LEU A 165 12.66 -0.96 -1.68
C LEU A 165 13.32 -2.18 -2.34
N GLY A 166 13.09 -3.38 -1.81
CA GLY A 166 13.50 -4.63 -2.43
C GLY A 166 12.86 -4.82 -3.81
N PHE A 167 11.55 -4.60 -3.92
CA PHE A 167 10.85 -4.64 -5.22
C PHE A 167 11.37 -3.58 -6.19
N SER A 168 11.63 -2.35 -5.74
CA SER A 168 12.18 -1.28 -6.59
C SER A 168 13.50 -1.71 -7.27
N ARG A 169 14.32 -2.50 -6.59
CA ARG A 169 15.57 -3.04 -7.16
C ARG A 169 15.37 -4.23 -8.09
N LEU A 170 14.26 -4.96 -7.96
CA LEU A 170 13.90 -5.97 -8.95
C LEU A 170 13.43 -5.32 -10.27
N LEU A 171 13.02 -4.05 -10.24
CA LEU A 171 12.71 -3.25 -11.43
C LEU A 171 13.98 -2.74 -12.14
N ASP A 172 15.09 -2.58 -11.40
CA ASP A 172 16.43 -2.38 -11.94
C ASP A 172 16.96 -3.71 -12.50
N VAL A 173 16.33 -4.24 -13.54
CA VAL A 173 16.90 -5.35 -14.32
C VAL A 173 17.99 -4.74 -15.21
N SER A 174 19.21 -4.72 -14.68
CA SER A 174 20.44 -4.35 -15.39
C SER A 174 20.73 -5.30 -16.56
#